data_AF-D2U965-F1
#
_entry.id   AF-D2U965-F1
#
_cell.length_a   1.000
_cell.length_b   1.000
_cell.length_c   1.000
_cell.angle_alpha   90.00
_cell.angle_beta   90.00
_cell.angle_gamma   90.00
#
_symmetry.space_group_name_H-M   'P 1'
#
loop_
_entity.id
_entity.type
_entity.pdbx_description
1 polymer ?
#
loop_
_entity_poly.entity_id
_entity_poly.type
_entity_poly.pdbx_seq_one_letter_code
_entity_poly.pdbx_strand_id
1 'polypeptide(L)'
;MIASSPRSYLLKIAEKNQQIMVGFTHRTTQMLPYAFEGFGLLMERGCIAVADDGRIQTVPKKVRKTIDGTTETVACQKVARIVGKEFARIADRATVYTTFGIRP
;
A
#
# COMPACT_ATOMS: atom_id res chain seq x y z
N MET A 1 10.87 -3.22 -11.32
CA MET A 1 11.58 -3.17 -10.02
C MET A 1 10.87 -3.99 -8.94
N ILE A 2 9.62 -3.70 -8.53
CA ILE A 2 8.87 -4.54 -7.55
C ILE A 2 8.11 -5.68 -8.26
N ALA A 3 7.41 -5.38 -9.37
CA ALA A 3 6.66 -6.38 -10.14
C ALA A 3 7.53 -7.41 -10.89
N SER A 4 8.82 -7.13 -11.06
CA SER A 4 9.78 -7.97 -11.80
C SER A 4 10.35 -9.13 -10.97
N SER A 5 10.13 -9.15 -9.65
CA SER A 5 10.52 -10.26 -8.79
C SER A 5 9.44 -10.54 -7.74
N PRO A 6 8.40 -11.33 -8.08
CA PRO A 6 7.24 -11.57 -7.21
C PRO A 6 7.56 -12.40 -5.94
N ARG A 7 8.80 -12.90 -5.82
CA ARG A 7 9.35 -13.55 -4.61
C ARG A 7 10.34 -12.66 -3.84
N SER A 8 10.58 -11.43 -4.29
CA SER A 8 11.46 -10.51 -3.57
C SER A 8 10.74 -9.94 -2.36
N TYR A 9 11.41 -10.04 -1.21
CA TYR A 9 10.96 -9.49 0.05
C TYR A 9 11.04 -7.97 -0.04
N LEU A 10 9.97 -7.26 0.36
CA LEU A 10 9.95 -5.80 0.35
C LEU A 10 11.17 -5.20 1.04
N LEU A 11 11.56 -5.79 2.17
CA LEU A 11 12.74 -5.40 2.96
C LEU A 11 14.04 -5.52 2.16
N LYS A 12 14.20 -6.60 1.38
CA LYS A 12 15.38 -6.83 0.54
C LYS A 12 15.44 -5.87 -0.64
N ILE A 13 14.29 -5.46 -1.17
CA ILE A 13 14.22 -4.43 -2.22
C ILE A 13 14.63 -3.08 -1.63
N ALA A 14 14.10 -2.71 -0.47
CA ALA A 14 14.47 -1.48 0.22
C ALA A 14 15.96 -1.45 0.55
N GLU A 15 16.50 -2.54 1.12
CA GLU A 15 17.93 -2.72 1.42
C GLU A 15 18.80 -2.49 0.17
N LYS A 16 18.45 -3.10 -0.97
CA LYS A 16 19.20 -2.95 -2.23
C LYS A 16 19.01 -1.60 -2.91
N ASN A 17 18.02 -0.81 -2.51
CA ASN A 17 17.64 0.43 -3.16
C ASN A 17 17.47 1.56 -2.13
N GLN A 18 18.51 1.80 -1.34
CA GLN A 18 18.50 2.80 -0.26
C GLN A 18 18.14 4.22 -0.75
N GLN A 19 18.35 4.54 -2.03
CA GLN A 19 17.92 5.81 -2.62
C GLN A 19 16.40 6.04 -2.53
N ILE A 20 15.60 4.97 -2.47
CA ILE A 20 14.14 5.08 -2.27
C ILE A 20 13.81 5.71 -0.91
N MET A 21 14.71 5.56 0.06
CA MET A 21 14.53 6.06 1.42
C MET A 21 14.74 7.57 1.56
N VAL A 22 15.60 8.14 0.73
CA VAL A 22 15.90 9.58 0.75
C VAL A 22 14.62 10.34 0.47
N GLY A 23 14.14 11.15 1.42
CA GLY A 23 12.90 11.94 1.27
C GLY A 23 11.60 11.10 1.20
N PHE A 24 11.64 9.83 1.57
CA PHE A 24 10.48 8.92 1.48
C PHE A 24 9.28 9.44 2.27
N THR A 25 9.50 9.86 3.53
CA THR A 25 8.46 10.44 4.39
C THR A 25 7.81 11.64 3.73
N HIS A 26 8.62 12.59 3.23
CA HIS A 26 8.10 13.79 2.59
C HIS A 26 7.24 13.46 1.36
N ARG A 27 7.74 12.62 0.44
CA ARG A 27 6.97 12.21 -0.74
C ARG A 27 5.68 11.49 -0.37
N THR A 28 5.71 10.63 0.65
CA THR A 28 4.52 9.91 1.11
C THR A 28 3.50 10.87 1.72
N THR A 29 3.94 11.87 2.48
CA THR A 29 3.08 12.93 3.02
C THR A 29 2.42 13.74 1.91
N GLN A 30 3.14 14.06 0.83
CA GLN A 30 2.56 14.75 -0.34
C GLN A 30 1.47 13.92 -1.03
N MET A 31 1.45 12.60 -0.84
CA MET A 31 0.43 11.72 -1.40
C MET A 31 -0.85 11.61 -0.56
N LEU A 32 -0.86 12.14 0.67
CA LEU A 32 -2.01 12.02 1.59
C LEU A 32 -3.33 12.53 1.00
N PRO A 33 -3.40 13.70 0.31
CA PRO A 33 -4.65 14.17 -0.26
C PRO A 33 -5.28 13.16 -1.23
N TYR A 34 -4.47 12.57 -2.12
CA TYR A 34 -4.93 11.58 -3.08
C TYR A 34 -5.32 10.26 -2.42
N ALA A 35 -4.60 9.85 -1.36
CA ALA A 35 -4.96 8.67 -0.58
C ALA A 35 -6.30 8.88 0.14
N PHE A 36 -6.52 10.05 0.73
CA PHE A 36 -7.78 10.39 1.40
C PHE A 36 -8.95 10.52 0.43
N GLU A 37 -8.74 11.09 -0.76
CA GLU A 37 -9.75 11.08 -1.82
C GLU A 37 -10.14 9.64 -2.21
N GLY A 38 -9.15 8.76 -2.37
CA GLY A 38 -9.37 7.34 -2.63
C GLY A 38 -10.17 6.65 -1.52
N PHE A 39 -9.85 6.92 -0.25
CA PHE A 39 -10.64 6.42 0.88
C PHE A 39 -12.06 6.98 0.89
N GLY A 40 -12.23 8.28 0.61
CA GLY A 40 -13.54 8.92 0.50
C GLY A 40 -14.42 8.25 -0.54
N LEU A 41 -13.88 7.99 -1.74
CA LEU A 41 -14.58 7.25 -2.80
C LEU A 41 -14.94 5.83 -2.36
N LEU A 42 -14.02 5.11 -1.72
CA LEU A 42 -14.29 3.76 -1.21
C LEU A 42 -15.36 3.76 -0.11
N MET A 43 -15.41 4.77 0.75
CA MET A 43 -16.45 4.93 1.76
C MET A 43 -17.79 5.28 1.12
N GLU A 44 -17.84 6.22 0.18
CA GLU A 44 -19.05 6.61 -0.57
C GLU A 44 -19.69 5.43 -1.30
N ARG A 45 -18.87 4.53 -1.86
CA ARG A 45 -19.33 3.29 -2.53
C ARG A 45 -19.62 2.14 -1.56
N GLY A 46 -19.38 2.33 -0.26
CA GLY A 46 -19.55 1.29 0.76
C GLY A 46 -18.61 0.10 0.57
N CYS A 47 -17.41 0.34 0.02
CA CYS A 47 -16.35 -0.65 -0.15
C CYS A 47 -15.51 -0.83 1.12
N ILE A 48 -15.42 0.21 1.94
CA ILE A 48 -14.76 0.18 3.25
C ILE A 48 -15.65 0.81 4.32
N ALA A 49 -15.42 0.42 5.57
CA ALA A 49 -16.02 1.01 6.76
C ALA A 49 -14.92 1.29 7.80
N VAL A 50 -15.13 2.27 8.67
CA VAL A 50 -14.27 2.53 9.82
C VAL A 50 -14.95 1.91 11.04
N ALA A 51 -14.26 0.99 11.70
CA ALA A 51 -14.74 0.39 12.94
C ALA A 51 -14.62 1.38 14.11
N ASP A 52 -15.31 1.13 15.21
CA ASP A 52 -15.33 2.01 16.39
C ASP A 52 -13.93 2.22 17.01
N ASP A 53 -13.00 1.29 16.76
CA ASP A 53 -11.59 1.38 17.18
C ASP A 53 -10.69 2.13 16.18
N GLY A 54 -11.28 2.74 15.15
CA GLY A 54 -10.59 3.49 14.11
C GLY A 54 -9.97 2.63 13.01
N ARG A 55 -10.14 1.31 13.01
CA ARG A 55 -9.61 0.43 11.95
C ARG A 55 -10.43 0.52 10.67
N ILE A 56 -9.75 0.53 9.53
CA ILE A 56 -10.40 0.40 8.22
C ILE A 56 -10.67 -1.07 7.94
N GLN A 57 -11.93 -1.41 7.64
CA GLN A 57 -12.38 -2.74 7.28
C GLN A 57 -12.94 -2.75 5.85
N THR A 58 -12.60 -3.77 5.06
CA THR A 58 -13.17 -3.96 3.72
C THR A 58 -14.54 -4.64 3.81
N VAL A 59 -15.50 -4.17 3.03
CA VAL A 59 -16.83 -4.79 2.94
C VAL A 59 -16.78 -5.97 1.95
N PRO A 60 -17.22 -7.20 2.34
CA PRO A 60 -17.20 -8.35 1.45
C PRO A 60 -18.00 -8.12 0.17
N LYS A 61 -17.51 -8.69 -0.94
CA LYS A 61 -18.15 -8.64 -2.28
C LYS A 61 -18.33 -7.24 -2.89
N LYS A 62 -17.71 -6.20 -2.33
CA LYS A 62 -17.75 -4.83 -2.87
C LYS A 62 -16.59 -4.48 -3.80
N VAL A 63 -15.49 -5.22 -3.72
CA VAL A 63 -14.31 -5.02 -4.57
C VAL A 63 -14.05 -6.29 -5.40
N ARG A 64 -13.75 -6.11 -6.69
CA ARG A 64 -13.40 -7.22 -7.58
C ARG A 64 -11.99 -7.72 -7.25
N LYS A 65 -11.80 -9.04 -7.30
CA LYS A 65 -10.47 -9.66 -7.12
C LYS A 65 -9.60 -9.57 -8.38
N THR A 66 -10.23 -9.41 -9.54
CA THR A 66 -9.57 -9.38 -10.85
C THR A 66 -8.83 -8.05 -11.05
N ILE A 67 -7.61 -8.11 -11.58
CA ILE A 67 -6.88 -6.94 -12.03
C ILE A 67 -7.32 -6.64 -13.47
N ASP A 68 -7.82 -5.43 -13.71
CA ASP A 68 -8.35 -4.99 -15.00
C ASP A 68 -8.20 -3.46 -15.17
N GLY A 69 -8.38 -2.97 -16.40
CA GLY A 69 -8.27 -1.55 -16.76
C GLY A 69 -7.20 -1.28 -17.83
N THR A 70 -6.73 -0.04 -17.90
CA THR A 70 -5.63 0.35 -18.80
C THR A 70 -4.31 -0.29 -18.39
N THR A 71 -3.34 -0.35 -19.32
CA THR A 71 -1.98 -0.84 -19.04
C THR A 71 -1.36 -0.22 -17.79
N GLU A 72 -1.54 1.09 -17.60
CA GLU A 72 -1.01 1.84 -16.46
C GLU A 72 -1.69 1.44 -15.15
N THR A 73 -3.02 1.40 -15.13
CA THR A 73 -3.78 1.01 -13.93
C THR A 73 -3.51 -0.44 -13.53
N VAL A 74 -3.37 -1.35 -14.50
CA VAL A 74 -3.00 -2.75 -14.28
C VAL A 74 -1.59 -2.86 -13.69
N ALA A 75 -0.63 -2.06 -14.16
CA ALA A 75 0.72 -2.05 -13.61
C ALA A 75 0.72 -1.60 -12.13
N CYS A 76 -0.03 -0.54 -11.80
CA CYS A 76 -0.20 -0.06 -10.43
C CYS A 76 -0.85 -1.12 -9.53
N GLN A 77 -1.95 -1.74 -9.98
CA GLN A 77 -2.66 -2.78 -9.23
C GLN A 77 -1.77 -4.01 -8.94
N LYS A 78 -0.92 -4.42 -9.89
CA LYS A 78 0.03 -5.52 -9.70
C LYS A 78 1.05 -5.19 -8.60
N VAL A 79 1.60 -3.97 -8.60
CA VAL A 79 2.54 -3.53 -7.56
C VAL A 79 1.84 -3.41 -6.20
N ALA A 80 0.65 -2.80 -6.16
CA ALA A 80 -0.14 -2.67 -4.93
C ALA A 80 -0.43 -4.03 -4.27
N ARG A 81 -0.79 -5.04 -5.07
CA ARG A 81 -1.01 -6.41 -4.57
C ARG A 81 0.24 -7.03 -3.96
N ILE A 82 1.41 -6.82 -4.56
CA ILE A 82 2.68 -7.33 -4.03
C ILE A 82 3.00 -6.63 -2.70
N VAL A 83 2.95 -5.30 -2.68
CA VAL A 83 3.27 -4.51 -1.47
C VAL A 83 2.31 -4.83 -0.33
N GLY A 84 1.00 -4.91 -0.59
CA GLY A 84 0.01 -5.27 0.42
C GLY A 84 0.21 -6.66 1.00
N LYS A 85 0.60 -7.64 0.17
CA LYS A 85 0.95 -8.99 0.64
C LYS A 85 2.18 -8.96 1.57
N GLU A 86 3.19 -8.18 1.23
CA GLU A 86 4.40 -8.05 2.05
C GLU A 86 4.11 -7.36 3.39
N PHE A 87 3.26 -6.32 3.42
CA PHE A 87 2.80 -5.73 4.68
C PHE A 87 2.04 -6.71 5.55
N ALA A 88 1.10 -7.47 4.97
CA ALA A 88 0.36 -8.51 5.68
C ALA A 88 1.29 -9.61 6.22
N ARG A 89 2.39 -9.92 5.51
CA ARG A 89 3.39 -10.90 5.93
C ARG A 89 4.27 -10.39 7.07
N ILE A 90 4.64 -9.11 7.08
CA ILE A 90 5.44 -8.51 8.15
C ILE A 90 4.60 -8.42 9.44
N ALA A 91 3.31 -8.06 9.32
CA ALA A 91 2.33 -8.01 10.41
C ALA A 91 2.69 -7.14 11.64
N ASP A 92 3.82 -6.42 11.60
CA ASP A 92 4.27 -5.48 12.63
C ASP A 92 4.53 -4.09 12.02
N ARG A 93 3.78 -3.09 12.49
CA ARG A 93 3.89 -1.71 12.02
C ARG A 93 5.25 -1.08 12.37
N ALA A 94 5.84 -1.44 13.50
CA ALA A 94 7.10 -0.86 13.95
C ALA A 94 8.24 -1.30 13.00
N THR A 95 8.26 -2.57 12.62
CA THR A 95 9.19 -3.11 11.61
C THR A 95 9.00 -2.43 10.26
N VAL A 96 7.75 -2.20 9.82
CA VAL A 96 7.48 -1.47 8.57
C VAL A 96 8.04 -0.04 8.63
N TYR A 97 7.70 0.73 9.67
CA TYR A 97 8.14 2.12 9.80
C TYR A 97 9.65 2.26 9.95
N THR A 98 10.28 1.43 10.77
CA THR A 98 11.74 1.44 10.96
C THR A 98 12.49 1.07 9.69
N THR A 99 12.02 0.08 8.93
CA THR A 99 12.55 -0.24 7.58
C THR A 99 12.50 0.98 6.68
N PHE A 100 11.40 1.74 6.76
CA PHE A 100 11.25 2.95 5.97
C PHE A 100 11.87 4.21 6.60
N GLY A 101 12.68 4.09 7.65
CA GLY A 101 13.29 5.24 8.31
C GLY A 101 12.27 6.24 8.88
N ILE A 102 11.02 5.81 9.05
CA ILE A 102 9.93 6.58 9.63
C ILE A 102 9.99 6.37 11.15
N ARG A 103 10.07 7.47 11.90
CA ARG A 103 9.92 7.42 13.36
C ARG A 103 8.41 7.35 13.67
N PRO A 104 7.95 6.33 14.43
CA PRO A 104 6.54 6.17 14.82
C PRO A 104 5.99 7.37 15.59
#